data_AF-A0ABD7US73-F1
#
_entry.id   AF-A0ABD7US73-F1
#
_cell.length_a   1.000
_cell.length_b   1.000
_cell.length_c   1.000
_cell.angle_alpha   90.00
_cell.angle_beta   90.00
_cell.angle_gamma   90.00
#
_symmetry.space_group_name_H-M   'P 1'
#
loop_
_entity.id
_entity.type
_entity.pdbx_description
1 polymer ?
#
loop_
_entity_poly.entity_id
_entity_poly.type
_entity_poly.pdbx_seq_one_letter_code
_entity_poly.pdbx_strand_id
1 'polypeptide(L)'
;MLKKRYQLAIVLLLSCFSLIWQTEGLVELFVCEHYERAVCEGTPAYFTFSDQKGAETLIKKRWGKGLIYPRAEQEAMAAYTCQQAGPINTSLDKAKGELSQLTPELRDQVAQLDAATHRLVIPWNIVVYRYVYETFLRDIGVSHADLTSYYRNHQFDPHILCKIKLGTRYTKHSFMSTTALKNGAMTHRPVEVRICVKKGAKAAFVEPYSAVPSEVELLFPRGCQLEVVGAYVSQDQKKLHIEAYFKGSL
;
A
#
# COMPACT_ATOMS: atom_id res chain seq x y z
N MET A 1 -8.90 -47.58 55.35
CA MET A 1 -7.90 -47.40 54.27
C MET A 1 -8.48 -46.99 52.90
N LEU A 2 -9.78 -46.73 52.76
CA LEU A 2 -10.39 -46.39 51.47
C LEU A 2 -10.44 -44.86 51.16
N LYS A 3 -10.42 -43.99 52.18
CA LYS A 3 -10.51 -42.52 51.99
C LYS A 3 -9.25 -41.84 51.44
N LYS A 4 -8.05 -42.43 51.63
CA LYS A 4 -6.78 -41.83 51.16
C LYS A 4 -6.47 -42.10 49.67
N ARG A 5 -7.15 -43.06 49.03
CA ARG A 5 -6.93 -43.39 47.60
C ARG A 5 -7.71 -42.47 46.65
N TYR A 6 -8.84 -41.90 47.09
CA TYR A 6 -9.63 -40.97 46.28
C TYR A 6 -9.04 -39.55 46.23
N GLN A 7 -8.32 -39.10 47.27
CA GLN A 7 -7.65 -37.80 47.26
C GLN A 7 -6.43 -37.77 46.31
N LEU A 8 -5.73 -38.89 46.13
CA LEU A 8 -4.60 -38.97 45.21
C LEU A 8 -5.04 -38.99 43.74
N ALA A 9 -6.20 -39.60 43.43
CA ALA A 9 -6.74 -39.66 42.08
C ALA A 9 -7.30 -38.30 41.58
N ILE A 10 -7.84 -37.48 42.48
CA ILE A 10 -8.37 -36.15 42.13
C ILE A 10 -7.24 -35.14 41.88
N VAL A 11 -6.12 -35.24 42.61
CA VAL A 11 -4.95 -34.36 42.41
C VAL A 11 -4.24 -34.69 41.08
N LEU A 12 -4.17 -35.96 40.67
CA LEU A 12 -3.60 -36.38 39.38
C LEU A 12 -4.47 -36.01 38.17
N LEU A 13 -5.81 -36.01 38.31
CA LEU A 13 -6.72 -35.54 37.26
C LEU A 13 -6.69 -34.00 37.10
N LEU A 14 -6.46 -33.24 38.17
CA LEU A 14 -6.29 -31.79 38.11
C LEU A 14 -4.92 -31.36 37.56
N SER A 15 -3.87 -32.19 37.71
CA SER A 15 -2.56 -31.94 37.07
C SER A 15 -2.53 -32.28 35.58
N CYS A 16 -3.43 -33.15 35.08
CA CYS A 16 -3.55 -33.41 33.65
C CYS A 16 -4.42 -32.37 32.92
N PHE A 17 -5.29 -31.65 33.63
CA PHE A 17 -6.08 -30.54 33.06
C PHE A 17 -5.33 -29.20 33.01
N SER A 18 -4.24 -29.05 33.78
CA SER A 18 -3.43 -27.82 33.81
C SER A 18 -2.30 -27.79 32.77
N LEU A 19 -2.16 -28.85 31.95
CA LEU A 19 -1.13 -28.98 30.91
C LEU A 19 -1.65 -28.90 29.46
N ILE A 20 -2.95 -28.65 29.25
CA ILE A 20 -3.56 -28.56 27.90
C ILE A 20 -4.06 -27.13 27.58
N TRP A 21 -3.93 -26.18 28.49
CA TRP A 21 -4.48 -24.82 28.32
C TRP A 21 -3.40 -23.71 28.30
N GLN A 22 -2.24 -23.98 27.69
CA GLN A 22 -1.17 -22.97 27.57
C GLN A 22 -0.62 -22.73 26.17
N THR A 23 -1.25 -23.23 25.09
CA THR A 23 -0.82 -22.88 23.72
C THR A 23 -1.98 -22.69 22.75
N GLU A 24 -3.04 -22.02 23.18
CA GLU A 24 -3.86 -21.26 22.25
C GLU A 24 -3.65 -19.79 22.63
N GLY A 25 -2.62 -19.21 22.01
CA GLY A 25 -2.52 -17.76 21.94
C GLY A 25 -3.78 -17.28 21.28
N LEU A 26 -4.72 -16.78 22.09
CA LEU A 26 -5.78 -15.88 21.68
C LEU A 26 -5.08 -14.71 21.00
N VAL A 27 -4.86 -14.84 19.68
CA VAL A 27 -4.79 -13.69 18.80
C VAL A 27 -6.18 -13.11 18.90
N GLU A 28 -6.37 -12.18 19.83
CA GLU A 28 -7.52 -11.29 19.82
C GLU A 28 -7.53 -10.64 18.45
N LEU A 29 -8.36 -11.18 17.60
CA LEU A 29 -8.47 -10.81 16.22
C LEU A 29 -9.30 -9.53 16.22
N PHE A 30 -8.63 -8.40 16.45
CA PHE A 30 -9.24 -7.07 16.47
C PHE A 30 -9.85 -6.80 15.09
N VAL A 31 -11.13 -7.10 14.94
CA VAL A 31 -11.98 -6.53 13.88
C VAL A 31 -12.20 -5.07 14.28
N CYS A 32 -11.26 -4.21 13.91
CA CYS A 32 -11.27 -2.82 14.34
C CYS A 32 -12.22 -2.01 13.45
N GLU A 33 -13.28 -1.46 14.05
CA GLU A 33 -14.38 -0.77 13.36
C GLU A 33 -13.94 0.51 12.65
N HIS A 34 -12.99 1.25 13.21
CA HIS A 34 -12.37 2.44 12.61
C HIS A 34 -10.96 2.56 13.21
N TYR A 35 -9.91 2.45 12.39
CA TYR A 35 -8.55 2.76 12.86
C TYR A 35 -8.31 4.26 12.69
N GLU A 36 -8.79 5.07 13.64
CA GLU A 36 -8.16 6.35 13.90
C GLU A 36 -6.85 6.03 14.62
N ARG A 37 -5.74 6.07 13.89
CA ARG A 37 -4.42 5.92 14.49
C ARG A 37 -4.30 6.94 15.61
N ALA A 38 -4.17 6.48 16.85
CA ALA A 38 -3.83 7.34 17.97
C ALA A 38 -2.58 8.14 17.58
N VAL A 39 -2.74 9.47 17.46
CA VAL A 39 -1.61 10.36 17.19
C VAL A 39 -0.87 10.51 18.50
N CYS A 40 0.10 9.63 18.74
CA CYS A 40 0.98 9.76 19.89
C CYS A 40 1.78 11.08 19.76
N GLU A 41 2.00 11.74 20.89
CA GLU A 41 2.84 12.93 20.95
C GLU A 41 4.23 12.64 20.32
N GLY A 42 4.69 13.53 19.46
CA GLY A 42 5.94 13.35 18.70
C GLY A 42 5.81 12.59 17.36
N THR A 43 4.63 12.05 17.01
CA THR A 43 4.42 11.43 15.69
C THR A 43 4.04 12.48 14.65
N PRO A 44 4.65 12.50 13.45
CA PRO A 44 4.26 13.46 12.40
C PRO A 44 2.80 13.26 12.00
N ALA A 45 2.03 14.35 11.94
CA ALA A 45 0.70 14.34 11.34
C ALA A 45 0.82 14.18 9.81
N TYR A 46 -0.11 13.44 9.21
CA TYR A 46 -0.23 13.24 7.77
C TYR A 46 -1.62 13.70 7.32
N PHE A 47 -1.68 14.63 6.37
CA PHE A 47 -2.93 15.20 5.89
C PHE A 47 -3.59 14.29 4.84
N THR A 48 -4.92 14.16 4.94
CA THR A 48 -5.77 13.52 3.93
C THR A 48 -6.61 14.58 3.23
N PHE A 49 -7.00 14.31 1.99
CA PHE A 49 -7.98 15.13 1.29
C PHE A 49 -9.40 14.62 1.54
N SER A 50 -10.32 15.54 1.83
CA SER A 50 -11.75 15.27 2.05
C SER A 50 -12.54 15.14 0.76
N ASP A 51 -12.14 15.88 -0.28
CA ASP A 51 -12.88 16.00 -1.53
C ASP A 51 -11.93 16.27 -2.72
N GLN A 52 -12.39 15.87 -3.90
CA GLN A 52 -11.65 15.96 -5.14
C GLN A 52 -11.29 17.41 -5.50
N LYS A 53 -12.26 18.34 -5.43
CA LYS A 53 -12.07 19.74 -5.81
C LYS A 53 -11.00 20.41 -4.94
N GLY A 54 -11.03 20.17 -3.64
CA GLY A 54 -10.03 20.64 -2.68
C GLY A 54 -8.65 20.08 -2.99
N ALA A 55 -8.56 18.77 -3.26
CA ALA A 55 -7.31 18.11 -3.64
C ALA A 55 -6.71 18.68 -4.92
N GLU A 56 -7.47 18.70 -6.02
CA GLU A 56 -7.05 19.27 -7.30
C GLU A 56 -6.64 20.73 -7.16
N THR A 57 -7.45 21.53 -6.46
CA THR A 57 -7.17 22.95 -6.25
C THR A 57 -5.85 23.13 -5.50
N LEU A 58 -5.64 22.39 -4.43
CA LEU A 58 -4.42 22.51 -3.63
C LEU A 58 -3.20 22.04 -4.43
N ILE A 59 -3.26 20.86 -5.05
CA ILE A 59 -2.15 20.27 -5.78
C ILE A 59 -1.81 21.16 -7.00
N LYS A 60 -2.80 21.48 -7.84
CA LYS A 60 -2.59 22.24 -9.08
C LYS A 60 -2.24 23.70 -8.82
N LYS A 61 -3.04 24.40 -8.00
CA LYS A 61 -2.92 25.87 -7.86
C LYS A 61 -1.93 26.30 -6.79
N ARG A 62 -1.61 25.43 -5.82
CA ARG A 62 -0.67 25.76 -4.74
C ARG A 62 0.65 25.02 -4.87
N TRP A 63 0.64 23.69 -4.95
CA TRP A 63 1.90 22.93 -5.00
C TRP A 63 2.57 23.01 -6.37
N GLY A 64 1.79 22.86 -7.44
CA GLY A 64 2.24 22.99 -8.83
C GLY A 64 2.17 24.41 -9.38
N LYS A 65 2.09 25.45 -8.53
CA LYS A 65 2.01 26.84 -9.00
C LYS A 65 3.24 27.19 -9.83
N GLY A 66 3.04 27.53 -11.10
CA GLY A 66 4.11 27.85 -12.04
C GLY A 66 4.85 26.62 -12.59
N LEU A 67 4.42 25.41 -12.24
CA LEU A 67 4.96 24.18 -12.79
C LEU A 67 4.38 23.94 -14.18
N ILE A 68 5.24 23.99 -15.19
CA ILE A 68 4.91 23.70 -16.58
C ILE A 68 5.75 22.51 -17.02
N TYR A 69 5.10 21.41 -17.36
CA TYR A 69 5.77 20.24 -17.93
C TYR A 69 6.08 20.50 -19.41
N PRO A 70 7.29 20.18 -19.90
CA PRO A 70 7.58 20.13 -21.32
C PRO A 70 6.60 19.22 -22.07
N ARG A 71 6.36 19.53 -23.35
CA ARG A 71 5.42 18.75 -24.19
C ARG A 71 5.73 17.25 -24.21
N ALA A 72 7.01 16.87 -24.30
CA ALA A 72 7.43 15.46 -24.27
C ALA A 72 7.05 14.75 -22.96
N GLU A 73 7.15 15.43 -21.82
CA GLU A 73 6.73 14.90 -20.53
C GLU A 73 5.20 14.80 -20.42
N GLN A 74 4.47 15.79 -20.96
CA GLN A 74 3.00 15.75 -21.03
C GLN A 74 2.52 14.56 -21.88
N GLU A 75 3.11 14.37 -23.06
CA GLU A 75 2.80 13.26 -23.96
C GLU A 75 3.14 11.90 -23.33
N ALA A 76 4.27 11.81 -22.62
CA ALA A 76 4.64 10.61 -21.88
C ALA A 76 3.66 10.29 -20.74
N MET A 77 3.24 11.29 -19.95
CA MET A 77 2.22 11.11 -18.91
C MET A 77 0.86 10.70 -19.49
N ALA A 78 0.45 11.30 -20.61
CA ALA A 78 -0.79 10.94 -21.31
C ALA A 78 -0.75 9.49 -21.82
N ALA A 79 0.36 9.09 -22.47
CA ALA A 79 0.53 7.73 -22.95
C ALA A 79 0.55 6.71 -21.80
N TYR A 80 1.26 7.02 -20.72
CA TYR A 80 1.35 6.19 -19.52
C TYR A 80 -0.04 5.93 -18.91
N THR A 81 -0.81 7.00 -18.66
CA THR A 81 -2.15 6.90 -18.04
C THR A 81 -3.20 6.25 -18.96
N CYS A 82 -3.03 6.32 -20.29
CA CYS A 82 -3.97 5.74 -21.24
C CYS A 82 -3.79 4.22 -21.41
N GLN A 83 -2.59 3.79 -21.82
CA GLN A 83 -2.35 2.38 -22.21
C GLN A 83 -0.94 1.87 -21.87
N GLN A 84 0.03 2.75 -21.62
CA GLN A 84 1.43 2.35 -21.47
C GLN A 84 1.82 1.98 -20.03
N ALA A 85 1.00 2.26 -19.02
CA ALA A 85 1.30 1.89 -17.64
C ALA A 85 1.57 0.38 -17.47
N GLY A 86 0.80 -0.49 -18.12
CA GLY A 86 1.00 -1.94 -18.06
C GLY A 86 2.34 -2.39 -18.66
N PRO A 87 2.59 -2.10 -19.96
CA PRO A 87 3.86 -2.42 -20.61
C PRO A 87 5.10 -1.83 -19.93
N ILE A 88 5.09 -0.53 -19.59
CA ILE A 88 6.21 0.15 -18.93
C ILE A 88 6.49 -0.47 -17.57
N ASN A 89 5.46 -0.60 -16.71
CA ASN A 89 5.67 -1.10 -15.36
C ASN A 89 6.09 -2.56 -15.34
N THR A 90 5.47 -3.40 -16.18
CA THR A 90 5.84 -4.82 -16.27
C THR A 90 7.29 -5.00 -16.71
N SER A 91 7.75 -4.19 -17.67
CA SER A 91 9.12 -4.27 -18.18
C SER A 91 10.13 -3.81 -17.12
N LEU A 92 9.84 -2.70 -16.43
CA LEU A 92 10.67 -2.20 -15.33
C LEU A 92 10.73 -3.18 -14.15
N ASP A 93 9.59 -3.74 -13.73
CA ASP A 93 9.54 -4.67 -12.61
C ASP A 93 10.27 -5.99 -12.95
N LYS A 94 10.15 -6.51 -14.18
CA LYS A 94 10.93 -7.67 -14.65
C LYS A 94 12.44 -7.40 -14.69
N ALA A 95 12.82 -6.21 -15.18
CA ALA A 95 14.21 -5.78 -15.23
C ALA A 95 14.76 -5.31 -13.87
N LYS A 96 13.95 -5.34 -12.80
CA LYS A 96 14.30 -4.78 -11.48
C LYS A 96 14.77 -3.32 -11.52
N GLY A 97 14.27 -2.55 -12.50
CA GLY A 97 14.60 -1.15 -12.71
C GLY A 97 15.85 -0.89 -13.58
N GLU A 98 16.50 -1.95 -14.09
CA GLU A 98 17.68 -1.83 -14.95
C GLU A 98 17.31 -1.36 -16.36
N LEU A 99 17.55 -0.07 -16.65
CA LEU A 99 17.17 0.54 -17.93
C LEU A 99 17.88 -0.09 -19.13
N SER A 100 19.08 -0.62 -18.95
CA SER A 100 19.86 -1.29 -20.02
C SER A 100 19.16 -2.53 -20.59
N GLN A 101 18.22 -3.12 -19.86
CA GLN A 101 17.42 -4.28 -20.29
C GLN A 101 16.14 -3.89 -21.06
N LEU A 102 15.84 -2.59 -21.16
CA LEU A 102 14.68 -2.09 -21.88
C LEU A 102 15.04 -1.76 -23.34
N THR A 103 14.03 -1.76 -24.22
CA THR A 103 14.19 -1.26 -25.59
C THR A 103 14.50 0.24 -25.58
N PRO A 104 15.15 0.78 -26.63
CA PRO A 104 15.41 2.22 -26.73
C PRO A 104 14.14 3.07 -26.53
N GLU A 105 13.03 2.66 -27.14
CA GLU A 105 11.76 3.40 -27.09
C GLU A 105 11.19 3.43 -25.67
N LEU A 106 11.23 2.30 -24.94
CA LEU A 106 10.82 2.25 -23.55
C LEU A 106 11.75 3.06 -22.65
N ARG A 107 13.06 3.06 -22.89
CA ARG A 107 14.01 3.89 -22.14
C ARG A 107 13.70 5.37 -22.31
N ASP A 108 13.40 5.82 -23.52
CA ASP A 108 13.08 7.22 -23.79
C ASP A 108 11.79 7.63 -23.08
N GLN A 109 10.76 6.77 -23.11
CA GLN A 109 9.52 7.00 -22.35
C GLN A 109 9.78 7.06 -20.83
N VAL A 110 10.57 6.12 -20.29
CA VAL A 110 10.95 6.11 -18.87
C VAL A 110 11.73 7.36 -18.50
N ALA A 111 12.62 7.86 -19.36
CA ALA A 111 13.37 9.09 -19.11
C ALA A 111 12.44 10.32 -19.00
N GLN A 112 11.44 10.43 -19.87
CA GLN A 112 10.44 11.51 -19.77
C GLN A 112 9.60 11.41 -18.50
N LEU A 113 9.21 10.20 -18.09
CA LEU A 113 8.46 9.98 -16.85
C LEU A 113 9.31 10.21 -15.59
N ASP A 114 10.58 9.81 -15.60
CA ASP A 114 11.53 10.11 -14.52
C ASP A 114 11.66 11.64 -14.37
N ALA A 115 11.86 12.37 -15.47
CA ALA A 115 11.91 13.83 -15.45
C ALA A 115 10.61 14.44 -14.89
N ALA A 116 9.45 13.99 -15.37
CA ALA A 116 8.16 14.48 -14.92
C ALA A 116 7.94 14.24 -13.41
N THR A 117 8.16 13.02 -12.94
CA THR A 117 7.94 12.63 -11.53
C THR A 117 8.89 13.30 -10.55
N HIS A 118 9.92 14.00 -11.03
CA HIS A 118 10.88 14.75 -10.24
C HIS A 118 10.55 16.24 -10.09
N ARG A 119 9.53 16.75 -10.79
CA ARG A 119 9.22 18.19 -10.86
C ARG A 119 8.39 18.70 -9.68
N LEU A 120 7.37 17.97 -9.25
CA LEU A 120 6.54 18.38 -8.13
C LEU A 120 7.15 17.86 -6.83
N VAL A 121 7.44 18.76 -5.89
CA VAL A 121 7.83 18.43 -4.53
C VAL A 121 6.64 18.61 -3.60
N ILE A 122 6.23 17.55 -2.91
CA ILE A 122 5.07 17.56 -2.01
C ILE A 122 5.45 18.35 -0.74
N PRO A 123 4.78 19.48 -0.43
CA PRO A 123 5.23 20.37 0.64
C PRO A 123 4.83 19.88 2.04
N TRP A 124 3.88 18.95 2.14
CA TRP A 124 3.30 18.48 3.39
C TRP A 124 3.45 16.97 3.55
N ASN A 125 3.37 16.50 4.79
CA ASN A 125 3.16 15.08 5.04
C ASN A 125 1.73 14.75 4.63
N ILE A 126 1.53 13.81 3.71
CA ILE A 126 0.19 13.46 3.19
C ILE A 126 -0.03 11.96 3.20
N VAL A 127 -1.29 11.57 3.11
CA VAL A 127 -1.69 10.20 2.81
C VAL A 127 -2.11 10.12 1.35
N VAL A 128 -1.57 9.15 0.63
CA VAL A 128 -2.06 8.74 -0.69
C VAL A 128 -2.52 7.30 -0.63
N TYR A 129 -3.36 6.89 -1.57
CA TYR A 129 -3.95 5.57 -1.61
C TYR A 129 -3.58 4.87 -2.91
N ARG A 130 -3.37 3.57 -2.82
CA ARG A 130 -3.18 2.71 -3.99
C ARG A 130 -4.01 1.45 -3.81
N TYR A 131 -4.85 1.15 -4.78
CA TYR A 131 -5.66 -0.05 -4.79
C TYR A 131 -5.00 -1.11 -5.67
N VAL A 132 -4.77 -2.31 -5.15
CA VAL A 132 -4.05 -3.40 -5.82
C VAL A 132 -4.76 -4.74 -5.63
N TYR A 133 -4.46 -5.70 -6.50
CA TYR A 133 -4.92 -7.07 -6.32
C TYR A 133 -4.22 -7.74 -5.14
N GLU A 134 -4.83 -8.81 -4.64
CA GLU A 134 -4.33 -9.64 -3.54
C GLU A 134 -2.93 -10.20 -3.80
N THR A 135 -2.53 -10.32 -5.08
CA THR A 135 -1.19 -10.76 -5.48
C THR A 135 -0.07 -9.86 -4.94
N PHE A 136 -0.36 -8.59 -4.62
CA PHE A 136 0.57 -7.69 -3.93
C PHE A 136 1.05 -8.27 -2.58
N LEU A 137 0.25 -9.09 -1.91
CA LEU A 137 0.65 -9.72 -0.65
C LEU A 137 1.90 -10.60 -0.81
N ARG A 138 2.12 -11.15 -2.00
CA ARG A 138 3.34 -11.90 -2.32
C ARG A 138 4.58 -11.00 -2.34
N ASP A 139 4.42 -9.76 -2.79
CA ASP A 139 5.53 -8.78 -2.83
C ASP A 139 5.95 -8.33 -1.43
N ILE A 140 5.06 -8.47 -0.43
CA ILE A 140 5.36 -8.23 0.98
C ILE A 140 5.53 -9.54 1.78
N GLY A 141 5.84 -10.64 1.10
CA GLY A 141 6.33 -11.87 1.73
C GLY A 141 5.26 -12.88 2.17
N VAL A 142 3.98 -12.68 1.85
CA VAL A 142 2.95 -13.71 2.03
C VAL A 142 3.17 -14.81 1.01
N SER A 143 3.21 -16.07 1.45
CA SER A 143 3.41 -17.20 0.55
C SER A 143 2.22 -17.39 -0.39
N HIS A 144 2.44 -18.04 -1.53
CA HIS A 144 1.34 -18.37 -2.45
C HIS A 144 0.30 -19.28 -1.77
N ALA A 145 0.76 -20.25 -0.98
CA ALA A 145 -0.12 -21.15 -0.23
C ALA A 145 -0.99 -20.40 0.79
N ASP A 146 -0.38 -19.52 1.60
CA ASP A 146 -1.13 -18.69 2.55
C ASP A 146 -2.15 -17.81 1.82
N LEU A 147 -1.75 -17.15 0.73
CA LEU A 147 -2.66 -16.30 -0.05
C LEU A 147 -3.87 -17.09 -0.56
N THR A 148 -3.67 -18.28 -1.12
CA THR A 148 -4.76 -19.15 -1.59
C THR A 148 -5.64 -19.66 -0.44
N SER A 149 -5.08 -19.91 0.74
CA SER A 149 -5.85 -20.36 1.91
C SER A 149 -6.69 -19.25 2.52
N TYR A 150 -6.17 -18.02 2.57
CA TYR A 150 -6.81 -16.92 3.28
C TYR A 150 -7.51 -15.89 2.39
N TYR A 151 -7.44 -16.00 1.06
CA TYR A 151 -8.27 -15.22 0.15
C TYR A 151 -9.08 -16.15 -0.75
N ARG A 152 -10.37 -16.31 -0.42
CA ARG A 152 -11.29 -17.24 -1.09
C ARG A 152 -12.62 -16.54 -1.34
N ASN A 153 -13.22 -16.79 -2.51
CA ASN A 153 -14.53 -16.22 -2.88
C ASN A 153 -14.61 -14.69 -2.71
N HIS A 154 -13.53 -13.98 -3.05
CA HIS A 154 -13.39 -12.52 -2.91
C HIS A 154 -13.49 -12.01 -1.46
N GLN A 155 -13.13 -12.84 -0.48
CA GLN A 155 -13.09 -12.48 0.94
C GLN A 155 -11.75 -12.89 1.55
N PHE A 156 -11.26 -12.05 2.46
CA PHE A 156 -10.09 -12.31 3.28
C PHE A 156 -10.51 -12.96 4.60
N ASP A 157 -9.99 -14.15 4.86
CA ASP A 157 -9.93 -14.69 6.20
C ASP A 157 -9.00 -13.80 7.03
N PRO A 158 -9.46 -13.22 8.16
CA PRO A 158 -8.64 -12.34 8.98
C PRO A 158 -7.34 -12.95 9.51
N HIS A 159 -7.20 -14.27 9.54
CA HIS A 159 -5.92 -14.93 9.88
C HIS A 159 -4.79 -14.59 8.90
N ILE A 160 -5.09 -14.03 7.71
CA ILE A 160 -4.07 -13.46 6.81
C ILE A 160 -3.20 -12.42 7.53
N LEU A 161 -3.75 -11.69 8.51
CA LEU A 161 -3.02 -10.66 9.26
C LEU A 161 -1.81 -11.24 9.99
N CYS A 162 -1.87 -12.50 10.43
CA CYS A 162 -0.73 -13.19 11.07
C CYS A 162 0.42 -13.49 10.10
N LYS A 163 0.19 -13.39 8.78
CA LYS A 163 1.18 -13.62 7.74
C LYS A 163 1.85 -12.32 7.27
N ILE A 164 1.27 -11.17 7.60
CA ILE A 164 1.80 -9.86 7.23
C ILE A 164 2.79 -9.42 8.32
N LYS A 165 4.07 -9.35 7.96
CA LYS A 165 5.12 -8.94 8.89
C LYS A 165 5.30 -7.42 8.86
N LEU A 166 5.09 -6.76 9.99
CA LEU A 166 5.40 -5.32 10.14
C LEU A 166 6.91 -5.08 9.96
N GLY A 167 7.27 -3.93 9.42
CA GLY A 167 8.64 -3.59 9.02
C GLY A 167 9.07 -4.18 7.67
N THR A 168 8.25 -5.02 7.03
CA THR A 168 8.55 -5.53 5.69
C THR A 168 8.70 -4.40 4.70
N ARG A 169 9.81 -4.42 3.94
CA ARG A 169 10.07 -3.45 2.88
C ARG A 169 9.63 -4.00 1.53
N TYR A 170 8.95 -3.16 0.77
CA TYR A 170 8.57 -3.40 -0.61
C TYR A 170 9.26 -2.37 -1.50
N THR A 171 9.91 -2.83 -2.56
CA THR A 171 10.45 -1.96 -3.60
C THR A 171 9.61 -2.12 -4.85
N LYS A 172 8.97 -1.04 -5.29
CA LYS A 172 8.39 -0.98 -6.62
C LYS A 172 9.44 -0.50 -7.60
N HIS A 173 9.97 -1.40 -8.42
CA HIS A 173 11.02 -1.07 -9.38
C HIS A 173 10.52 -0.15 -10.50
N SER A 174 9.24 -0.24 -10.83
CA SER A 174 8.57 0.68 -11.75
C SER A 174 7.99 1.93 -11.08
N PHE A 175 7.33 2.79 -11.85
CA PHE A 175 6.57 3.94 -11.32
C PHE A 175 5.38 3.48 -10.46
N MET A 176 5.00 4.30 -9.48
CA MET A 176 3.91 3.99 -8.57
C MET A 176 2.77 4.99 -8.70
N SER A 177 1.76 4.64 -9.50
CA SER A 177 0.47 5.36 -9.54
C SER A 177 -0.25 5.29 -8.20
N THR A 178 -0.73 6.42 -7.72
CA THR A 178 -1.53 6.54 -6.49
C THR A 178 -2.61 7.60 -6.68
N THR A 179 -3.64 7.59 -5.86
CA THR A 179 -4.62 8.68 -5.78
C THR A 179 -4.45 9.43 -4.47
N ALA A 180 -4.53 10.76 -4.52
CA ALA A 180 -4.54 11.58 -3.31
C ALA A 180 -5.88 11.49 -2.55
N LEU A 181 -6.94 10.96 -3.18
CA LEU A 181 -8.28 10.85 -2.61
C LEU A 181 -8.58 9.40 -2.22
N LYS A 182 -9.10 9.20 -1.00
CA LYS A 182 -9.60 7.88 -0.61
C LYS A 182 -10.72 7.49 -1.56
N ASN A 183 -10.68 6.26 -2.07
CA ASN A 183 -11.61 5.75 -3.07
C ASN A 183 -11.61 6.52 -4.41
N GLY A 184 -10.56 7.30 -4.72
CA GLY A 184 -10.49 8.08 -5.96
C GLY A 184 -10.24 7.27 -7.24
N ALA A 185 -9.70 6.06 -7.12
CA ALA A 185 -9.36 5.21 -8.27
C ALA A 185 -9.39 3.72 -7.93
N MET A 186 -9.77 2.86 -8.89
CA MET A 186 -9.58 1.40 -8.82
C MET A 186 -10.14 0.71 -7.55
N THR A 187 -11.24 1.23 -7.01
CA THR A 187 -11.80 0.81 -5.70
C THR A 187 -12.31 -0.62 -5.65
N HIS A 188 -12.56 -1.22 -6.81
CA HIS A 188 -12.95 -2.62 -6.97
C HIS A 188 -11.84 -3.61 -6.57
N ARG A 189 -10.59 -3.15 -6.44
CA ARG A 189 -9.49 -4.03 -6.06
C ARG A 189 -9.52 -4.35 -4.56
N PRO A 190 -9.16 -5.59 -4.18
CA PRO A 190 -9.37 -6.12 -2.83
C PRO A 190 -8.36 -5.59 -1.79
N VAL A 191 -7.23 -5.01 -2.20
CA VAL A 191 -6.25 -4.46 -1.26
C VAL A 191 -6.15 -2.94 -1.41
N GLU A 192 -6.33 -2.22 -0.31
CA GLU A 192 -6.05 -0.78 -0.20
C GLU A 192 -4.73 -0.57 0.53
N VAL A 193 -3.75 0.03 -0.14
CA VAL A 193 -2.50 0.47 0.48
C VAL A 193 -2.62 1.95 0.79
N ARG A 194 -2.67 2.28 2.08
CA ARG A 194 -2.67 3.63 2.63
C ARG A 194 -1.23 4.05 2.91
N ILE A 195 -0.70 4.95 2.10
CA ILE A 195 0.72 5.31 2.10
C ILE A 195 0.90 6.68 2.73
N CYS A 196 1.60 6.72 3.86
CA CYS A 196 2.01 7.94 4.54
C CYS A 196 3.31 8.47 3.91
N VAL A 197 3.17 9.55 3.14
CA VAL A 197 4.24 10.21 2.37
C VAL A 197 4.73 11.44 3.13
N LYS A 198 6.03 11.53 3.37
CA LYS A 198 6.63 12.68 4.05
C LYS A 198 6.77 13.88 3.12
N LYS A 199 6.71 15.08 3.69
CA LYS A 199 7.08 16.32 2.99
C LYS A 199 8.45 16.17 2.31
N GLY A 200 8.59 16.77 1.14
CA GLY A 200 9.80 16.70 0.32
C GLY A 200 9.83 15.53 -0.67
N ALA A 201 8.89 14.58 -0.58
CA ALA A 201 8.76 13.54 -1.61
C ALA A 201 8.43 14.14 -2.97
N LYS A 202 8.95 13.53 -4.03
CA LYS A 202 8.71 13.93 -5.42
C LYS A 202 7.60 13.09 -6.04
N ALA A 203 6.83 13.70 -6.92
CA ALA A 203 5.81 13.04 -7.73
C ALA A 203 5.54 13.84 -9.01
N ALA A 204 4.69 13.33 -9.89
CA ALA A 204 3.98 14.11 -10.90
C ALA A 204 2.49 14.12 -10.58
N PHE A 205 1.86 15.29 -10.66
CA PHE A 205 0.39 15.38 -10.70
C PHE A 205 -0.05 15.26 -12.14
N VAL A 206 -0.47 14.07 -12.54
CA VAL A 206 -0.64 13.71 -13.96
C VAL A 206 -2.02 14.04 -14.51
N GLU A 207 -2.99 14.30 -13.64
CA GLU A 207 -4.40 14.55 -14.00
C GLU A 207 -4.61 15.56 -15.15
N PRO A 208 -3.92 16.72 -15.21
CA PRO A 208 -4.11 17.68 -16.30
C PRO A 208 -3.74 17.15 -17.69
N TYR A 209 -3.00 16.04 -17.75
CA TYR A 209 -2.51 15.40 -18.95
C TYR A 209 -2.98 13.94 -19.06
N SER A 210 -3.77 13.48 -18.09
CA SER A 210 -4.21 12.09 -18.00
C SER A 210 -5.34 11.80 -18.97
N ALA A 211 -5.34 10.59 -19.53
CA ALA A 211 -6.52 10.08 -20.26
C ALA A 211 -7.70 9.78 -19.31
N VAL A 212 -7.47 9.75 -18.00
CA VAL A 212 -8.48 9.53 -16.94
C VAL A 212 -8.37 10.65 -15.88
N PRO A 213 -8.86 11.87 -16.18
CA PRO A 213 -8.58 13.08 -15.40
C PRO A 213 -9.43 13.22 -14.12
N SER A 214 -9.82 12.14 -13.45
CA SER A 214 -10.65 12.20 -12.23
C SER A 214 -10.08 11.42 -11.03
N GLU A 215 -8.88 10.86 -11.17
CA GLU A 215 -8.29 10.01 -10.14
C GLU A 215 -7.48 10.79 -9.09
N VAL A 216 -7.28 12.11 -9.27
CA VAL A 216 -6.34 12.90 -8.46
C VAL A 216 -5.00 12.21 -8.33
N GLU A 217 -4.49 11.75 -9.49
CA GLU A 217 -3.35 10.84 -9.55
C GLU A 217 -2.04 11.58 -9.24
N LEU A 218 -1.33 11.07 -8.23
CA LEU A 218 0.07 11.36 -7.99
C LEU A 218 0.88 10.15 -8.44
N LEU A 219 1.63 10.34 -9.52
CA LEU A 219 2.57 9.34 -10.03
C LEU A 219 3.91 9.53 -9.34
N PHE A 220 4.30 8.56 -8.52
CA PHE A 220 5.60 8.60 -7.86
C PHE A 220 6.71 8.04 -8.75
N PRO A 221 7.96 8.52 -8.60
CA PRO A 221 9.11 8.02 -9.35
C PRO A 221 9.30 6.51 -9.22
N ARG A 222 10.07 5.91 -10.13
CA ARG A 222 10.39 4.50 -10.04
C ARG A 222 11.31 4.18 -8.85
N GLY A 223 11.40 2.91 -8.47
CA GLY A 223 12.20 2.48 -7.31
C GLY A 223 11.62 2.92 -5.97
N CYS A 224 10.32 3.20 -5.89
CA CYS A 224 9.65 3.55 -4.64
C CYS A 224 9.82 2.46 -3.59
N GLN A 225 10.14 2.87 -2.37
CA GLN A 225 10.27 1.98 -1.22
C GLN A 225 9.16 2.25 -0.22
N LEU A 226 8.42 1.21 0.14
CA LEU A 226 7.41 1.21 1.18
C LEU A 226 7.87 0.34 2.35
N GLU A 227 7.44 0.70 3.56
CA GLU A 227 7.58 -0.13 4.76
C GLU A 227 6.20 -0.37 5.35
N VAL A 228 5.80 -1.63 5.49
CA VAL A 228 4.51 -2.03 6.07
C VAL A 228 4.52 -1.75 7.57
N VAL A 229 3.56 -0.99 8.07
CA VAL A 229 3.47 -0.60 9.48
C VAL A 229 2.15 -0.94 10.15
N GLY A 230 1.17 -1.41 9.38
CA GLY A 230 -0.10 -1.90 9.90
C GLY A 230 -0.88 -2.63 8.83
N ALA A 231 -1.84 -3.44 9.25
CA ALA A 231 -2.82 -4.06 8.38
C ALA A 231 -4.11 -4.37 9.14
N TYR A 232 -5.25 -4.31 8.46
CA TYR A 232 -6.52 -4.77 8.99
C TYR A 232 -7.46 -5.20 7.86
N VAL A 233 -8.40 -6.10 8.17
CA VAL A 233 -9.43 -6.57 7.23
C VAL A 233 -10.73 -5.80 7.50
N SER A 234 -11.44 -5.38 6.44
CA SER A 234 -12.75 -4.73 6.55
C SER A 234 -13.78 -5.67 7.19
N GLN A 235 -14.82 -5.12 7.80
CA GLN A 235 -15.86 -5.93 8.46
C GLN A 235 -16.55 -6.92 7.51
N ASP A 236 -16.78 -6.51 6.27
CA ASP A 236 -17.36 -7.37 5.22
C ASP A 236 -16.35 -8.37 4.64
N GLN A 237 -15.11 -8.37 5.14
CA GLN A 237 -13.97 -9.18 4.72
C GLN A 237 -13.57 -9.01 3.25
N LYS A 238 -14.15 -8.08 2.51
CA LYS A 238 -13.88 -7.91 1.07
C LYS A 238 -12.62 -7.09 0.80
N LYS A 239 -12.14 -6.35 1.78
CA LYS A 239 -11.00 -5.45 1.63
C LYS A 239 -9.96 -5.66 2.71
N LEU A 240 -8.71 -5.82 2.30
CA LEU A 240 -7.56 -5.78 3.18
C LEU A 240 -6.92 -4.40 3.06
N HIS A 241 -6.76 -3.73 4.19
CA HIS A 241 -6.10 -2.44 4.30
C HIS A 241 -4.67 -2.65 4.80
N ILE A 242 -3.70 -2.08 4.09
CA ILE A 242 -2.28 -2.06 4.44
C ILE A 242 -1.89 -0.62 4.74
N GLU A 243 -1.34 -0.36 5.92
CA GLU A 243 -0.70 0.91 6.23
C GLU A 243 0.80 0.82 5.91
N ALA A 244 1.31 1.82 5.18
CA ALA A 244 2.71 1.86 4.81
C ALA A 244 3.33 3.25 4.97
N TYR A 245 4.62 3.28 5.31
CA TYR A 245 5.44 4.48 5.19
C TYR A 245 6.18 4.51 3.85
N PHE A 246 6.12 5.66 3.18
CA PHE A 246 7.01 5.95 2.06
C PHE A 246 8.43 6.21 2.58
N LYS A 247 9.40 5.41 2.14
CA LYS A 247 10.80 5.49 2.59
C LYS A 247 11.69 6.26 1.61
N GLY A 248 11.33 6.29 0.33
CA GLY A 248 12.07 6.99 -0.71
C GLY A 248 11.74 6.47 -2.11
N SER A 249 12.38 7.05 -3.11
CA SER A 249 12.38 6.60 -4.51
C SER A 249 13.77 6.82 -5.11
N LEU A 250 13.96 6.35 -6.35
CA LEU A 250 15.08 6.78 -7.19
C LEU A 250 14.89 8.22 -7.67
#